data_AF-A0A8T4NWJ5-F1
#
_entry.id   AF-A0A8T4NWJ5-F1
#
_cell.length_a   1.000
_cell.length_b   1.000
_cell.length_c   1.000
_cell.angle_alpha   90.00
_cell.angle_beta   90.00
_cell.angle_gamma   90.00
#
_symmetry.space_group_name_H-M   'P 1'
#
loop_
_entity.id
_entity.type
_entity.pdbx_description
1 polymer ?
#
loop_
_entity_poly.entity_id
_entity_poly.type
_entity_poly.pdbx_seq_one_letter_code
_entity_poly.pdbx_strand_id
1 'polypeptide(L)'
;MGKILKKIRKAIATAGIVLLPFEFLYLASELPQRFNDWCHMSHPSKERVEFENQVGFPILGWDGDVEKNLSNLSIIYDVVKEEKATRNFNINSIEIESDNYLKKSLFEKFANVIGTEYSGLYNPSSNRIILKSGGGRHTITHEIKHAKTFEIMEKNPEFLEEWKKLAIDKNGKSFYLTEREQIFSKTKGLSRLVDENKKDLTENQKLGFVSNYARTNVLEDIAELTGAAQENPNEFMDWLFGDGKDQNEIIKKKVELAKKQALIPPEFSEMVYLENEIKKITWPEGYVSGDPTKFMKESEEFLKKYQESIYSGSVLRARARILEEKAMGKLDKEGREEFFQIALDEYKKVLKTKFKGCIYYPMSLGQIREIYQIELSDPKKSEIFQEAYEEYHKRLNNGNPNLTTFGVNDFLEARGINLK
;
A
#
# COMPACT_ATOMS: atom_id res chain seq x y z
N MET A 1 63.41 -6.69 -5.13
CA MET A 1 62.37 -5.68 -4.77
C MET A 1 61.97 -4.74 -5.92
N GLY A 2 62.89 -4.16 -6.70
CA GLY A 2 62.55 -3.14 -7.71
C GLY A 2 61.56 -3.54 -8.82
N LYS A 3 61.53 -4.82 -9.25
CA LYS A 3 60.57 -5.31 -10.26
C LYS A 3 59.13 -5.44 -9.75
N ILE A 4 58.94 -5.72 -8.46
CA ILE A 4 57.62 -5.89 -7.83
C ILE A 4 56.97 -4.52 -7.60
N LEU A 5 57.73 -3.55 -7.07
CA LEU A 5 57.30 -2.16 -6.93
C LEU A 5 56.90 -1.52 -8.28
N LYS A 6 57.60 -1.86 -9.36
CA LYS A 6 57.27 -1.36 -10.72
C LYS A 6 55.97 -1.97 -11.27
N LYS A 7 55.66 -3.23 -10.95
CA LYS A 7 54.38 -3.88 -11.28
C LYS A 7 53.21 -3.31 -10.46
N ILE A 8 53.41 -3.07 -9.17
CA ILE A 8 52.40 -2.46 -8.28
C ILE A 8 52.09 -1.02 -8.73
N ARG A 9 53.11 -0.20 -9.01
CA ARG A 9 52.90 1.16 -9.53
C ARG A 9 52.17 1.17 -10.88
N LYS A 10 52.48 0.22 -11.78
CA LYS A 10 51.78 0.09 -13.06
C LYS A 10 50.33 -0.36 -12.86
N ALA A 11 50.06 -1.29 -11.97
CA ALA A 11 48.70 -1.71 -11.62
C ALA A 11 47.88 -0.57 -10.98
N ILE A 12 48.47 0.21 -10.07
CA ILE A 12 47.83 1.39 -9.46
C ILE A 12 47.58 2.49 -10.50
N ALA A 13 48.54 2.75 -11.40
CA ALA A 13 48.37 3.72 -12.48
C ALA A 13 47.30 3.27 -13.47
N THR A 14 47.24 1.99 -13.82
CA THR A 14 46.21 1.43 -14.71
C THR A 14 44.83 1.39 -14.02
N ALA A 15 44.77 1.06 -12.74
CA ALA A 15 43.54 1.17 -11.95
C ALA A 15 43.07 2.62 -11.85
N GLY A 16 43.96 3.58 -11.60
CA GLY A 16 43.63 5.02 -11.57
C GLY A 16 43.16 5.55 -12.92
N ILE A 17 43.77 5.12 -14.03
CA ILE A 17 43.36 5.50 -15.40
C ILE A 17 42.03 4.87 -15.80
N VAL A 18 41.63 3.72 -15.23
CA VAL A 18 40.36 3.06 -15.53
C VAL A 18 39.24 3.51 -14.57
N LEU A 19 39.56 3.78 -13.31
CA LEU A 19 38.60 4.19 -12.27
C LEU A 19 38.25 5.68 -12.36
N LEU A 20 39.20 6.57 -12.66
CA LEU A 20 38.92 8.01 -12.77
C LEU A 20 37.90 8.34 -13.88
N PRO A 21 37.98 7.77 -15.10
CA PRO A 21 36.94 7.97 -16.11
C PRO A 21 35.62 7.34 -15.70
N PHE A 22 35.62 6.23 -14.97
CA PHE A 22 34.39 5.57 -14.53
C PHE A 22 33.68 6.37 -13.44
N GLU A 23 34.42 6.88 -12.45
CA GLU A 23 33.90 7.81 -11.43
C GLU A 23 33.46 9.14 -12.05
N PHE A 24 34.20 9.67 -13.03
CA PHE A 24 33.81 10.86 -13.76
C PHE A 24 32.54 10.64 -14.59
N LEU A 25 32.44 9.51 -15.30
CA LEU A 25 31.23 9.13 -16.06
C LEU A 25 30.04 8.89 -15.12
N TYR A 26 30.27 8.25 -13.97
CA TYR A 26 29.27 8.05 -12.93
C TYR A 26 28.73 9.39 -12.41
N LEU A 27 29.62 10.27 -11.93
CA LEU A 27 29.24 11.60 -11.47
C LEU A 27 28.55 12.41 -12.56
N ALA A 28 29.10 12.43 -13.78
CA ALA A 28 28.54 13.16 -14.90
C ALA A 28 27.15 12.64 -15.32
N SER A 29 26.87 11.35 -15.11
CA SER A 29 25.57 10.76 -15.41
C SER A 29 24.49 11.06 -14.37
N GLU A 30 24.88 11.38 -13.14
CA GLU A 30 23.95 11.79 -12.09
C GLU A 30 23.70 13.31 -12.12
N LEU A 31 24.57 14.09 -12.75
CA LEU A 31 24.43 15.56 -12.83
C LEU A 31 23.07 16.01 -13.37
N PRO A 32 22.49 15.42 -14.45
CA PRO A 32 21.18 15.84 -14.93
C PRO A 32 20.07 15.65 -13.88
N GLN A 33 20.05 14.51 -13.19
CA GLN A 33 19.06 14.23 -12.14
C GLN A 33 19.27 15.15 -10.95
N ARG A 34 20.51 15.29 -10.46
CA ARG A 34 20.83 16.19 -9.35
C ARG A 34 20.52 17.65 -9.68
N PHE A 35 20.76 18.08 -10.92
CA PHE A 35 20.44 19.42 -11.39
C PHE A 35 18.92 19.61 -11.51
N ASN A 36 18.20 18.61 -11.99
CA ASN A 36 16.73 18.59 -11.99
C ASN A 36 16.18 18.74 -10.56
N ASP A 37 16.64 17.90 -9.65
CA ASP A 37 16.21 17.93 -8.24
C ASP A 37 16.56 19.27 -7.60
N TRP A 38 17.76 19.82 -7.84
CA TRP A 38 18.15 21.14 -7.36
C TRP A 38 17.27 22.27 -7.94
N CYS A 39 16.94 22.22 -9.23
CA CYS A 39 16.03 23.18 -9.86
C CYS A 39 14.66 23.16 -9.18
N HIS A 40 14.08 21.98 -8.97
CA HIS A 40 12.77 21.83 -8.35
C HIS A 40 12.77 22.07 -6.84
N MET A 41 13.90 21.86 -6.14
CA MET A 41 14.03 22.30 -4.75
C MET A 41 14.11 23.83 -4.64
N SER A 42 14.74 24.49 -5.62
CA SER A 42 14.90 25.96 -5.61
C SER A 42 13.64 26.69 -6.13
N HIS A 43 12.90 26.04 -7.03
CA HIS A 43 11.68 26.57 -7.65
C HIS A 43 10.62 25.46 -7.75
N PRO A 44 10.07 25.02 -6.61
CA PRO A 44 9.08 23.94 -6.60
C PRO A 44 7.78 24.40 -7.27
N SER A 45 7.15 23.48 -8.00
CA SER A 45 5.79 23.67 -8.51
C SER A 45 4.80 23.78 -7.34
N LYS A 46 3.60 24.30 -7.64
CA LYS A 46 2.54 24.40 -6.63
C LYS A 46 2.21 23.03 -6.04
N GLU A 47 2.15 22.02 -6.89
CA GLU A 47 1.83 20.63 -6.54
C GLU A 47 2.87 20.03 -5.58
N ARG A 48 4.16 20.31 -5.79
CA ARG A 48 5.24 19.86 -4.89
C ARG A 48 5.21 20.56 -3.53
N VAL A 49 4.96 21.87 -3.52
CA VAL A 49 4.81 22.64 -2.27
C VAL A 49 3.60 22.13 -1.48
N GLU A 50 2.48 21.90 -2.16
CA GLU A 50 1.29 21.35 -1.52
C GLU A 50 1.58 19.94 -0.98
N PHE A 51 2.38 19.15 -1.70
CA PHE A 51 2.81 17.83 -1.26
C PHE A 51 3.58 17.86 0.04
N GLU A 52 4.67 18.60 0.05
CA GLU A 52 5.53 18.72 1.21
C GLU A 52 4.78 19.28 2.42
N ASN A 53 3.90 20.26 2.24
CA ASN A 53 3.08 20.80 3.32
C ASN A 53 2.13 19.76 3.93
N GLN A 54 1.64 18.82 3.12
CA GLN A 54 0.64 17.84 3.54
C GLN A 54 1.25 16.57 4.14
N VAL A 55 2.41 16.14 3.65
CA VAL A 55 3.05 14.90 4.12
C VAL A 55 4.32 15.13 4.92
N GLY A 56 4.92 16.32 4.87
CA GLY A 56 6.10 16.70 5.65
C GLY A 56 7.45 16.30 5.05
N PHE A 57 7.49 15.91 3.78
CA PHE A 57 8.73 15.68 3.02
C PHE A 57 8.50 15.94 1.52
N PRO A 58 9.54 16.34 0.76
CA PRO A 58 9.41 16.66 -0.65
C PRO A 58 9.20 15.44 -1.55
N ILE A 59 8.61 15.69 -2.73
CA ILE A 59 8.61 14.76 -3.86
C ILE A 59 9.57 15.24 -4.96
N LEU A 60 10.43 14.33 -5.42
CA LEU A 60 11.48 14.55 -6.41
C LEU A 60 11.17 13.81 -7.72
N GLY A 61 11.90 14.14 -8.78
CA GLY A 61 11.67 13.62 -10.13
C GLY A 61 11.39 14.73 -11.14
N TRP A 62 11.24 14.38 -12.42
CA TRP A 62 11.04 15.35 -13.50
C TRP A 62 9.59 15.83 -13.60
N ASP A 63 9.40 17.00 -14.22
CA ASP A 63 8.06 17.57 -14.52
C ASP A 63 7.09 16.58 -15.17
N GLY A 64 7.60 15.79 -16.11
CA GLY A 64 6.78 14.83 -16.85
C GLY A 64 6.30 13.64 -16.01
N ASP A 65 6.97 13.35 -14.91
CA ASP A 65 6.75 12.16 -14.09
C ASP A 65 5.96 12.52 -12.81
N VAL A 66 6.05 13.77 -12.34
CA VAL A 66 5.31 14.28 -11.18
C VAL A 66 4.10 15.13 -11.64
N GLU A 67 4.34 16.27 -12.29
CA GLU A 67 3.30 17.26 -12.62
C GLU A 67 2.34 16.81 -13.73
N LYS A 68 2.76 15.91 -14.63
CA LYS A 68 1.86 15.36 -15.66
C LYS A 68 1.13 14.10 -15.23
N ASN A 69 1.39 13.59 -14.02
CA ASN A 69 0.80 12.36 -13.49
C ASN A 69 0.19 12.59 -12.10
N LEU A 70 -0.72 13.56 -12.03
CA LEU A 70 -1.30 14.03 -10.77
C LEU A 70 -2.15 12.95 -10.07
N SER A 71 -2.75 12.00 -10.80
CA SER A 71 -3.44 10.86 -10.17
C SER A 71 -2.51 10.01 -9.31
N ASN A 72 -1.27 9.78 -9.75
CA ASN A 72 -0.29 9.05 -8.94
C ASN A 72 0.08 9.83 -7.67
N LEU A 73 0.13 11.16 -7.76
CA LEU A 73 0.37 12.00 -6.58
C LEU A 73 -0.74 11.82 -5.54
N SER A 74 -2.01 11.81 -5.96
CA SER A 74 -3.16 11.47 -5.10
C SER A 74 -3.03 10.10 -4.42
N ILE A 75 -2.58 9.08 -5.15
CA ILE A 75 -2.39 7.73 -4.59
C ILE A 75 -1.27 7.74 -3.53
N ILE A 76 -0.15 8.42 -3.81
CA ILE A 76 0.96 8.54 -2.85
C ILE A 76 0.48 9.25 -1.58
N TYR A 77 -0.29 10.35 -1.70
CA TYR A 77 -0.88 11.02 -0.54
C TYR A 77 -1.72 10.09 0.31
N ASP A 78 -2.60 9.32 -0.34
CA ASP A 78 -3.52 8.41 0.32
C ASP A 78 -2.76 7.36 1.15
N VAL A 79 -1.79 6.70 0.53
CA VAL A 79 -0.95 5.70 1.22
C VAL A 79 -0.16 6.33 2.36
N VAL A 80 0.50 7.46 2.13
CA VAL A 80 1.32 8.12 3.16
C VAL A 80 0.46 8.54 4.36
N LYS A 81 -0.73 9.09 4.14
CA LYS A 81 -1.64 9.50 5.22
C LYS A 81 -2.13 8.31 6.04
N GLU A 82 -2.52 7.22 5.39
CA GLU A 82 -2.92 5.98 6.09
C GLU A 82 -1.76 5.37 6.87
N GLU A 83 -0.57 5.29 6.28
CA GLU A 83 0.61 4.76 6.94
C GLU A 83 0.97 5.58 8.18
N LYS A 84 0.95 6.92 8.07
CA LYS A 84 1.23 7.80 9.22
C LYS A 84 0.20 7.68 10.34
N ALA A 85 -1.04 7.31 10.02
CA ALA A 85 -2.09 7.09 11.01
C ALA A 85 -1.81 5.87 11.92
N THR A 86 -1.27 4.81 11.33
CA THR A 86 -0.89 3.60 12.09
C THR A 86 0.35 3.86 12.95
N ARG A 87 1.38 4.43 12.32
CA ARG A 87 2.63 4.80 12.96
C ARG A 87 3.32 5.84 12.10
N ASN A 88 3.64 6.98 12.69
CA ASN A 88 4.39 8.02 11.98
C ASN A 88 5.78 7.48 11.57
N PHE A 89 6.28 7.96 10.44
CA PHE A 89 7.58 7.62 9.88
C PHE A 89 8.18 8.85 9.20
N ASN A 90 9.50 8.90 9.11
CA ASN A 90 10.23 10.02 8.54
C ASN A 90 11.18 9.54 7.45
N ILE A 91 10.92 10.01 6.23
CA ILE A 91 11.82 9.87 5.09
C ILE A 91 12.25 11.26 4.62
N ASN A 92 13.40 11.33 3.95
CA ASN A 92 13.91 12.58 3.37
C ASN A 92 13.14 12.99 2.12
N SER A 93 12.71 12.03 1.30
CA SER A 93 11.91 12.29 0.11
C SER A 93 11.30 11.01 -0.49
N ILE A 94 10.31 11.21 -1.36
CA ILE A 94 9.90 10.23 -2.37
C ILE A 94 10.39 10.74 -3.73
N GLU A 95 11.02 9.90 -4.54
CA GLU A 95 11.46 10.23 -5.89
C GLU A 95 10.74 9.38 -6.92
N ILE A 96 10.22 10.01 -7.98
CA ILE A 96 9.64 9.32 -9.12
C ILE A 96 10.70 9.21 -10.23
N GLU A 97 11.18 8.00 -10.47
CA GLU A 97 12.10 7.68 -11.54
C GLU A 97 11.38 7.80 -12.90
N SER A 98 12.04 8.48 -13.84
CA SER A 98 11.52 8.62 -15.20
C SER A 98 11.68 7.33 -16.00
N ASP A 99 10.67 6.96 -16.78
CA ASP A 99 10.76 5.84 -17.72
C ASP A 99 11.69 6.14 -18.90
N ASN A 100 11.98 7.42 -19.15
CA ASN A 100 12.85 7.81 -20.26
C ASN A 100 14.32 7.46 -19.96
N TYR A 101 14.88 6.54 -20.75
CA TYR A 101 16.28 6.12 -20.64
C TYR A 101 17.28 7.27 -20.55
N LEU A 102 17.07 8.38 -21.27
CA LEU A 102 18.00 9.51 -21.24
C LEU A 102 18.00 10.27 -19.91
N LYS A 103 16.90 10.22 -19.17
CA LYS A 103 16.72 10.85 -17.87
C LYS A 103 17.21 10.00 -16.70
N LYS A 104 17.44 8.70 -16.92
CA LYS A 104 17.96 7.77 -15.92
C LYS A 104 19.44 8.00 -15.60
N SER A 105 19.80 7.85 -14.33
CA SER A 105 21.17 7.73 -13.84
C SER A 105 21.88 6.50 -14.43
N LEU A 106 23.23 6.44 -14.39
CA LEU A 106 23.95 5.25 -14.82
C LEU A 106 23.63 4.02 -13.97
N PHE A 107 23.35 4.18 -12.67
CA PHE A 107 22.94 3.07 -11.82
C PHE A 107 21.63 2.45 -12.31
N GLU A 108 20.62 3.28 -12.60
CA GLU A 108 19.34 2.82 -13.15
C GLU A 108 19.50 2.20 -14.55
N LYS A 109 20.34 2.80 -15.41
CA LYS A 109 20.68 2.22 -16.71
C LYS A 109 21.36 0.86 -16.55
N PHE A 110 22.30 0.75 -15.62
CA PHE A 110 23.01 -0.50 -15.35
C PHE A 110 22.08 -1.55 -14.77
N ALA A 111 21.21 -1.19 -13.82
CA ALA A 111 20.13 -2.03 -13.28
C ALA A 111 19.23 -2.59 -14.40
N ASN A 112 18.86 -1.76 -15.38
CA ASN A 112 18.12 -2.21 -16.55
C ASN A 112 18.94 -3.16 -17.46
N VAL A 113 20.24 -2.93 -17.61
CA VAL A 113 21.15 -3.78 -18.41
C VAL A 113 21.38 -5.14 -17.76
N ILE A 114 21.58 -5.18 -16.43
CA ILE A 114 21.70 -6.44 -15.67
C ILE A 114 20.33 -7.08 -15.39
N GLY A 115 19.24 -6.43 -15.81
CA GLY A 115 17.88 -6.96 -15.75
C GLY A 115 17.35 -7.10 -14.33
N THR A 116 17.70 -6.20 -13.41
CA THR A 116 17.06 -6.11 -12.08
C THR A 116 15.73 -5.38 -12.21
N GLU A 117 14.65 -6.16 -12.25
CA GLU A 117 13.29 -5.64 -12.26
C GLU A 117 12.87 -5.29 -10.82
N TYR A 118 12.69 -4.00 -10.54
CA TYR A 118 12.01 -3.48 -9.34
C TYR A 118 10.92 -2.50 -9.75
N SER A 119 9.90 -2.31 -8.92
CA SER A 119 8.88 -1.25 -9.07
C SER A 119 9.09 -0.10 -8.09
N GLY A 120 9.70 -0.38 -6.94
CA GLY A 120 10.12 0.60 -5.93
C GLY A 120 11.41 0.15 -5.24
N LEU A 121 12.00 1.07 -4.48
CA LEU A 121 13.14 0.83 -3.62
C LEU A 121 13.20 1.85 -2.49
N TYR A 122 13.20 1.39 -1.24
CA TYR A 122 13.65 2.18 -0.10
C TYR A 122 15.18 2.10 0.02
N ASN A 123 15.84 3.26 -0.07
CA ASN A 123 17.27 3.38 0.17
C ASN A 123 17.52 3.90 1.60
N PRO A 124 17.98 3.04 2.54
CA PRO A 124 18.23 3.43 3.92
C PRO A 124 19.38 4.43 4.06
N SER A 125 20.37 4.41 3.16
CA SER A 125 21.54 5.31 3.25
C SER A 125 21.18 6.78 2.98
N SER A 126 20.21 7.01 2.10
CA SER A 126 19.68 8.34 1.80
C SER A 126 18.33 8.61 2.46
N ASN A 127 17.79 7.65 3.22
CA ASN A 127 16.44 7.63 3.78
C ASN A 127 15.38 8.09 2.77
N ARG A 128 15.39 7.52 1.56
CA ARG A 128 14.54 7.94 0.42
C ARG A 128 13.82 6.74 -0.18
N ILE A 129 12.58 6.93 -0.59
CA ILE A 129 11.86 5.97 -1.42
C ILE A 129 11.98 6.39 -2.88
N ILE A 130 12.36 5.46 -3.75
CA ILE A 130 12.44 5.64 -5.20
C ILE A 130 11.35 4.77 -5.82
N LEU A 131 10.47 5.37 -6.63
CA LEU A 131 9.36 4.69 -7.29
C LEU A 131 9.54 4.80 -8.80
N LYS A 132 9.30 3.72 -9.54
CA LYS A 132 9.13 3.86 -10.99
C LYS A 132 7.83 4.61 -11.29
N SER A 133 7.83 5.36 -12.39
CA SER A 133 6.61 5.94 -12.94
C SER A 133 5.53 4.85 -13.07
N GLY A 134 4.37 5.07 -12.44
CA GLY A 134 3.28 4.09 -12.37
C GLY A 134 3.38 3.06 -11.25
N GLY A 135 4.30 3.22 -10.30
CA GLY A 135 4.32 2.43 -9.06
C GLY A 135 2.95 2.46 -8.37
N GLY A 136 2.29 1.31 -8.28
CA GLY A 136 0.96 1.19 -7.70
C GLY A 136 0.97 1.37 -6.19
N ARG A 137 -0.24 1.45 -5.61
CA ARG A 137 -0.46 1.54 -4.15
C ARG A 137 0.41 0.54 -3.39
N HIS A 138 0.40 -0.72 -3.82
CA HIS A 138 1.16 -1.82 -3.22
C HIS A 138 2.65 -1.53 -3.09
N THR A 139 3.27 -1.04 -4.15
CA THR A 139 4.69 -0.70 -4.15
C THR A 139 4.98 0.44 -3.17
N ILE A 140 4.14 1.48 -3.12
CA ILE A 140 4.32 2.60 -2.20
C ILE A 140 4.20 2.12 -0.75
N THR A 141 3.16 1.33 -0.45
CA THR A 141 2.93 0.71 0.86
C THR A 141 4.16 -0.11 1.25
N HIS A 142 4.60 -1.03 0.38
CA HIS A 142 5.75 -1.90 0.59
C HIS A 142 7.02 -1.12 0.95
N GLU A 143 7.39 -0.09 0.19
CA GLU A 143 8.60 0.70 0.47
C GLU A 143 8.49 1.53 1.76
N ILE A 144 7.29 1.99 2.13
CA ILE A 144 7.07 2.62 3.44
C ILE A 144 7.23 1.61 4.57
N LYS A 145 6.82 0.35 4.39
CA LYS A 145 7.05 -0.71 5.39
C LYS A 145 8.54 -0.98 5.58
N HIS A 146 9.35 -0.93 4.52
CA HIS A 146 10.81 -0.95 4.67
C HIS A 146 11.29 0.23 5.53
N ALA A 147 10.92 1.47 5.20
CA ALA A 147 11.32 2.65 5.99
C ALA A 147 10.99 2.51 7.49
N LYS A 148 9.76 2.11 7.81
CA LYS A 148 9.33 1.87 9.20
C LYS A 148 10.11 0.75 9.87
N THR A 149 10.43 -0.32 9.13
CA THR A 149 11.19 -1.46 9.65
C THR A 149 12.60 -1.03 10.05
N PHE A 150 13.27 -0.22 9.23
CA PHE A 150 14.58 0.32 9.58
C PHE A 150 14.53 1.19 10.85
N GLU A 151 13.54 2.08 10.98
CA GLU A 151 13.34 2.87 12.21
C GLU A 151 13.07 1.99 13.46
N ILE A 152 12.36 0.87 13.28
CA ILE A 152 12.12 -0.09 14.36
C ILE A 152 13.41 -0.81 14.73
N MET A 153 14.20 -1.24 13.76
CA MET A 153 15.47 -1.94 14.00
C MET A 153 16.49 -1.08 14.76
N GLU A 154 16.49 0.23 14.54
CA GLU A 154 17.31 1.17 15.33
C GLU A 154 16.91 1.20 16.81
N LYS A 155 15.61 1.08 17.11
CA LYS A 155 15.06 1.17 18.48
C LYS A 155 14.94 -0.18 19.17
N ASN A 156 14.76 -1.24 18.41
CA ASN A 156 14.53 -2.61 18.86
C ASN A 156 15.26 -3.59 17.92
N PRO A 157 16.59 -3.76 18.09
CA PRO A 157 17.39 -4.60 17.21
C PRO A 157 17.00 -6.09 17.28
N GLU A 158 16.37 -6.52 18.38
CA GLU A 158 15.91 -7.90 18.56
C GLU A 158 14.71 -8.25 17.66
N PHE A 159 13.97 -7.25 17.16
CA PHE A 159 12.80 -7.44 16.30
C PHE A 159 13.11 -8.33 15.09
N LEU A 160 14.25 -8.09 14.43
CA LEU A 160 14.64 -8.85 13.24
C LEU A 160 14.95 -10.32 13.59
N GLU A 161 15.55 -10.56 14.75
CA GLU A 161 15.88 -11.91 15.21
C GLU A 161 14.64 -12.67 15.68
N GLU A 162 13.67 -12.00 16.32
CA GLU A 162 12.35 -12.56 16.62
C GLU A 162 11.64 -12.99 15.33
N TRP A 163 11.68 -12.16 14.28
CA TRP A 163 11.07 -12.48 12.99
C TRP A 163 11.77 -13.64 12.29
N LYS A 164 13.11 -13.64 12.20
CA LYS A 164 13.88 -14.72 11.57
C LYS A 164 13.62 -16.08 12.21
N LYS A 165 13.44 -16.14 13.55
CA LYS A 165 13.11 -17.37 14.28
C LYS A 165 11.79 -18.00 13.85
N LEU A 166 10.89 -17.25 13.20
CA LEU A 166 9.65 -17.77 12.64
C LEU A 166 9.84 -18.44 11.27
N ALA A 167 10.98 -18.22 10.62
CA ALA A 167 11.30 -18.71 9.28
C ALA A 167 12.47 -19.71 9.26
N ILE A 168 12.62 -20.49 10.32
CA ILE A 168 13.61 -21.59 10.41
C ILE A 168 12.93 -22.95 10.54
N ASP A 169 13.55 -23.98 9.98
CA ASP A 169 13.11 -25.36 10.13
C ASP A 169 13.49 -25.93 11.52
N LYS A 170 13.05 -27.17 11.78
CA LYS A 170 13.37 -27.91 13.01
C LYS A 170 14.87 -28.14 13.26
N ASN A 171 15.72 -27.97 12.24
CA ASN A 171 17.16 -28.12 12.32
C ASN A 171 17.88 -26.74 12.39
N GLY A 172 17.12 -25.64 12.48
CA GLY A 172 17.66 -24.28 12.50
C GLY A 172 18.03 -23.72 11.12
N LYS A 173 17.65 -24.38 10.02
CA LYS A 173 17.93 -23.89 8.66
C LYS A 173 16.87 -22.87 8.24
N SER A 174 17.32 -21.71 7.78
CA SER A 174 16.46 -20.66 7.23
C SER A 174 15.69 -21.12 5.98
N PHE A 175 14.41 -20.74 5.91
CA PHE A 175 13.58 -20.91 4.72
C PHE A 175 13.79 -19.82 3.65
N TYR A 176 14.42 -18.69 4.02
CA TYR A 176 14.79 -17.62 3.08
C TYR A 176 15.78 -18.10 2.02
N LEU A 177 15.83 -17.37 0.91
CA LEU A 177 16.83 -17.57 -0.13
C LEU A 177 18.24 -17.25 0.40
N THR A 178 19.22 -18.04 -0.02
CA THR A 178 20.65 -17.71 0.17
C THR A 178 21.03 -16.47 -0.62
N GLU A 179 22.11 -15.77 -0.25
CA GLU A 179 22.57 -14.56 -0.97
C GLU A 179 22.71 -14.78 -2.48
N ARG A 180 23.26 -15.93 -2.87
CA ARG A 180 23.39 -16.33 -4.28
C ARG A 180 22.02 -16.47 -4.96
N GLU A 181 21.07 -17.11 -4.31
CA GLU A 181 19.71 -17.28 -4.84
C GLU A 181 18.96 -15.95 -4.92
N GLN A 182 19.18 -15.02 -3.98
CA GLN A 182 18.61 -13.68 -4.03
C GLN A 182 19.12 -12.94 -5.28
N ILE A 183 20.43 -12.94 -5.54
CA ILE A 183 21.00 -12.35 -6.76
C ILE A 183 20.40 -12.99 -8.01
N PHE A 184 20.34 -14.33 -8.06
CA PHE A 184 19.79 -15.05 -9.20
C PHE A 184 18.32 -14.75 -9.43
N SER A 185 17.52 -14.61 -8.37
CA SER A 185 16.10 -14.27 -8.47
C SER A 185 15.86 -12.90 -9.10
N LYS A 186 16.75 -11.93 -8.85
CA LYS A 186 16.64 -10.55 -9.33
C LYS A 186 17.26 -10.34 -10.72
N THR A 187 18.12 -11.24 -11.20
CA THR A 187 18.77 -11.10 -12.52
C THR A 187 18.01 -11.86 -13.61
N LYS A 188 17.54 -11.14 -14.63
CA LYS A 188 16.88 -11.72 -15.81
C LYS A 188 17.69 -12.87 -16.42
N GLY A 189 17.05 -14.03 -16.61
CA GLY A 189 17.66 -15.24 -17.18
C GLY A 189 18.43 -16.12 -16.19
N LEU A 190 18.81 -15.61 -15.01
CA LEU A 190 19.36 -16.41 -13.91
C LEU A 190 18.29 -16.89 -12.93
N SER A 191 17.10 -16.29 -12.94
CA SER A 191 15.99 -16.68 -12.06
C SER A 191 15.68 -18.18 -12.16
N ARG A 192 15.82 -18.80 -13.34
CA ARG A 192 15.69 -20.25 -13.57
C ARG A 192 16.64 -21.13 -12.76
N LEU A 193 17.73 -20.57 -12.22
CA LEU A 193 18.70 -21.30 -11.39
C LEU A 193 18.29 -21.37 -9.92
N VAL A 194 17.24 -20.65 -9.53
CA VAL A 194 16.60 -20.80 -8.22
C VAL A 194 15.65 -21.98 -8.26
N ASP A 195 15.74 -22.86 -7.25
CA ASP A 195 14.88 -24.05 -7.08
C ASP A 195 13.39 -23.70 -7.28
N GLU A 196 12.71 -24.48 -8.12
CA GLU A 196 11.29 -24.27 -8.46
C GLU A 196 10.39 -24.40 -7.24
N ASN A 197 10.72 -25.28 -6.28
CA ASN A 197 9.97 -25.40 -5.03
C ASN A 197 10.02 -24.12 -4.19
N LYS A 198 11.04 -23.27 -4.40
CA LYS A 198 11.14 -21.96 -3.74
C LYS A 198 10.34 -20.86 -4.43
N LYS A 199 9.82 -21.14 -5.62
CA LYS A 199 8.93 -20.27 -6.40
C LYS A 199 7.48 -20.73 -6.36
N ASP A 200 7.18 -21.84 -5.70
CA ASP A 200 5.82 -22.32 -5.52
C ASP A 200 5.14 -21.51 -4.41
N LEU A 201 4.10 -20.76 -4.79
CA LEU A 201 3.38 -19.90 -3.86
C LEU A 201 2.67 -20.70 -2.76
N THR A 202 2.09 -21.85 -3.09
CA THR A 202 1.34 -22.68 -2.13
C THR A 202 2.28 -23.23 -1.07
N GLU A 203 3.47 -23.68 -1.47
CA GLU A 203 4.49 -24.16 -0.54
C GLU A 203 5.04 -23.00 0.32
N ASN A 204 5.28 -21.84 -0.28
CA ASN A 204 5.71 -20.64 0.44
C ASN A 204 4.69 -20.20 1.50
N GLN A 205 3.41 -20.24 1.16
CA GLN A 205 2.32 -19.93 2.09
C GLN A 205 2.27 -20.91 3.26
N LYS A 206 2.48 -22.22 3.06
CA LYS A 206 2.59 -23.17 4.17
C LYS A 206 3.77 -22.88 5.10
N LEU A 207 4.88 -22.40 4.55
CA LEU A 207 6.06 -21.98 5.30
C LEU A 207 5.90 -20.60 5.97
N GLY A 208 4.74 -19.96 5.79
CA GLY A 208 4.38 -18.71 6.43
C GLY A 208 4.84 -17.46 5.70
N PHE A 209 5.07 -17.53 4.38
CA PHE A 209 5.32 -16.38 3.51
C PHE A 209 4.05 -16.01 2.76
N VAL A 210 3.67 -14.73 2.76
CA VAL A 210 2.45 -14.27 2.07
C VAL A 210 2.59 -14.26 0.54
N SER A 211 3.83 -14.19 0.04
CA SER A 211 4.15 -14.15 -1.38
C SER A 211 5.47 -14.88 -1.67
N ASN A 212 5.76 -15.13 -2.95
CA ASN A 212 7.08 -15.60 -3.37
C ASN A 212 8.17 -14.57 -3.09
N TYR A 213 7.84 -13.28 -3.17
CA TYR A 213 8.79 -12.20 -2.93
C TYR A 213 9.18 -12.10 -1.45
N ALA A 214 8.22 -12.33 -0.55
CA ALA A 214 8.44 -12.43 0.90
C ALA A 214 9.50 -13.49 1.27
N ARG A 215 9.66 -14.55 0.46
CA ARG A 215 10.68 -15.59 0.71
C ARG A 215 12.11 -15.12 0.41
N THR A 216 12.30 -13.99 -0.27
CA THR A 216 13.62 -13.51 -0.68
C THR A 216 14.53 -13.29 0.52
N ASN A 217 14.10 -12.48 1.49
CA ASN A 217 14.80 -12.24 2.73
C ASN A 217 13.83 -11.70 3.80
N VAL A 218 14.32 -11.54 5.02
CA VAL A 218 13.51 -11.10 6.17
C VAL A 218 12.89 -9.72 6.00
N LEU A 219 13.55 -8.78 5.30
CA LEU A 219 13.00 -7.44 5.11
C LEU A 219 11.84 -7.46 4.12
N GLU A 220 11.97 -8.19 3.00
CA GLU A 220 10.87 -8.37 2.04
C GLU A 220 9.69 -9.09 2.70
N ASP A 221 9.95 -10.08 3.56
CA ASP A 221 8.90 -10.80 4.31
C ASP A 221 8.09 -9.86 5.22
N ILE A 222 8.78 -8.97 5.95
CA ILE A 222 8.12 -7.96 6.77
C ILE A 222 7.31 -7.01 5.90
N ALA A 223 7.92 -6.45 4.83
CA ALA A 223 7.27 -5.47 3.98
C ALA A 223 6.05 -6.04 3.23
N GLU A 224 6.18 -7.25 2.66
CA GLU A 224 5.09 -7.94 1.96
C GLU A 224 3.94 -8.30 2.90
N LEU A 225 4.23 -8.92 4.07
CA LEU A 225 3.18 -9.31 5.01
C LEU A 225 2.44 -8.08 5.53
N THR A 226 3.17 -7.04 5.92
CA THR A 226 2.57 -5.84 6.51
C THR A 226 1.91 -4.95 5.45
N GLY A 227 2.38 -4.97 4.21
CA GLY A 227 1.71 -4.34 3.07
C GLY A 227 0.41 -5.06 2.72
N ALA A 228 0.43 -6.39 2.61
CA ALA A 228 -0.76 -7.19 2.34
C ALA A 228 -1.83 -7.04 3.42
N ALA A 229 -1.44 -6.96 4.70
CA ALA A 229 -2.37 -6.72 5.81
C ALA A 229 -3.12 -5.38 5.70
N GLN A 230 -2.53 -4.38 5.05
CA GLN A 230 -3.17 -3.08 4.86
C GLN A 230 -4.07 -3.07 3.62
N GLU A 231 -3.63 -3.68 2.53
CA GLU A 231 -4.32 -3.59 1.24
C GLU A 231 -5.33 -4.70 1.00
N ASN A 232 -5.01 -5.93 1.42
CA ASN A 232 -5.80 -7.14 1.20
C ASN A 232 -6.00 -7.92 2.51
N PRO A 233 -6.64 -7.33 3.54
CA PRO A 233 -6.86 -8.00 4.83
C PRO A 233 -7.64 -9.33 4.68
N ASN A 234 -8.45 -9.45 3.65
CA ASN A 234 -9.21 -10.65 3.32
C ASN A 234 -8.33 -11.89 3.03
N GLU A 235 -7.10 -11.71 2.53
CA GLU A 235 -6.16 -12.83 2.30
C GLU A 235 -5.77 -13.55 3.60
N PHE A 236 -5.89 -12.87 4.74
CA PHE A 236 -5.53 -13.42 6.06
C PHE A 236 -6.65 -14.20 6.74
N MET A 237 -7.88 -14.20 6.19
CA MET A 237 -9.03 -14.85 6.81
C MET A 237 -8.77 -16.32 7.10
N ASP A 238 -8.31 -17.06 6.10
CA ASP A 238 -8.10 -18.51 6.22
C ASP A 238 -6.88 -18.81 7.11
N TRP A 239 -5.82 -18.01 7.02
CA TRP A 239 -4.62 -18.18 7.87
C TRP A 239 -4.86 -17.90 9.35
N LEU A 240 -5.74 -16.96 9.69
CA LEU A 240 -6.01 -16.58 11.07
C LEU A 240 -7.25 -17.27 11.67
N PHE A 241 -8.26 -17.55 10.85
CA PHE A 241 -9.59 -18.01 11.28
C PHE A 241 -10.18 -19.14 10.42
N GLY A 242 -9.41 -19.72 9.50
CA GLY A 242 -9.82 -20.89 8.73
C GLY A 242 -9.92 -22.14 9.61
N ASP A 243 -10.30 -23.26 9.00
CA ASP A 243 -10.30 -24.55 9.67
C ASP A 243 -8.86 -25.05 9.86
N GLY A 244 -8.61 -25.97 10.79
CA GLY A 244 -7.25 -26.26 11.28
C GLY A 244 -6.17 -26.60 10.23
N LYS A 245 -6.54 -26.98 9.00
CA LYS A 245 -5.58 -27.19 7.89
C LYS A 245 -5.20 -25.91 7.15
N ASP A 246 -6.03 -24.89 7.21
CA ASP A 246 -5.87 -23.61 6.52
C ASP A 246 -5.22 -22.56 7.42
N GLN A 247 -5.30 -22.75 8.74
CA GLN A 247 -4.63 -21.89 9.71
C GLN A 247 -3.11 -21.98 9.59
N ASN A 248 -2.46 -20.82 9.68
CA ASN A 248 -1.01 -20.71 9.65
C ASN A 248 -0.48 -20.00 10.91
N GLU A 249 0.01 -20.81 11.85
CA GLU A 249 0.56 -20.34 13.11
C GLU A 249 1.83 -19.49 12.96
N ILE A 250 2.59 -19.64 11.86
CA ILE A 250 3.75 -18.78 11.57
C ILE A 250 3.27 -17.38 11.17
N ILE A 251 2.31 -17.28 10.25
CA ILE A 251 1.73 -16.01 9.82
C ILE A 251 1.06 -15.30 11.00
N LYS A 252 0.30 -16.02 11.82
CA LYS A 252 -0.31 -15.47 13.04
C LYS A 252 0.72 -14.86 13.99
N LYS A 253 1.85 -15.53 14.22
CA LYS A 253 2.96 -14.98 15.04
C LYS A 253 3.58 -13.74 14.41
N LYS A 254 3.79 -13.73 13.08
CA LYS A 254 4.28 -12.55 12.36
C LYS A 254 3.32 -11.36 12.46
N VAL A 255 2.01 -11.61 12.33
CA VAL A 255 0.95 -10.61 12.51
C VAL A 255 1.00 -10.01 13.92
N GLU A 256 1.12 -10.84 14.96
CA GLU A 256 1.22 -10.32 16.33
C GLU A 256 2.51 -9.52 16.58
N LEU A 257 3.64 -9.94 16.00
CA LEU A 257 4.88 -9.17 16.03
C LEU A 257 4.73 -7.81 15.31
N ALA A 258 4.11 -7.80 14.13
CA ALA A 258 3.87 -6.57 13.37
C ALA A 258 2.96 -5.59 14.12
N LYS A 259 1.88 -6.08 14.76
CA LYS A 259 1.00 -5.29 15.62
C LYS A 259 1.74 -4.70 16.81
N LYS A 260 2.57 -5.51 17.50
CA LYS A 260 3.37 -5.07 18.65
C LYS A 260 4.31 -3.91 18.31
N GLN A 261 4.82 -3.86 17.07
CA GLN A 261 5.68 -2.78 16.58
C GLN A 261 4.92 -1.65 15.86
N ALA A 262 3.59 -1.74 15.78
CA ALA A 262 2.73 -0.83 15.00
C ALA A 262 3.17 -0.70 13.52
N LEU A 263 3.59 -1.81 12.90
CA LEU A 263 3.77 -1.90 11.45
C LEU A 263 2.43 -2.04 10.73
N ILE A 264 1.44 -2.63 11.41
CA ILE A 264 0.04 -2.72 10.99
C ILE A 264 -0.86 -2.26 12.15
N PRO A 265 -2.10 -1.83 11.88
CA PRO A 265 -3.00 -1.36 12.93
C PRO A 265 -3.27 -2.43 14.01
N PRO A 266 -3.35 -2.07 15.30
CA PRO A 266 -3.62 -3.02 16.38
C PRO A 266 -4.96 -3.74 16.24
N GLU A 267 -5.93 -3.13 15.56
CA GLU A 267 -7.24 -3.68 15.28
C GLU A 267 -7.29 -4.67 14.10
N PHE A 268 -6.17 -4.89 13.40
CA PHE A 268 -6.12 -5.71 12.19
C PHE A 268 -6.76 -7.09 12.36
N SER A 269 -6.46 -7.82 13.43
CA SER A 269 -7.04 -9.16 13.66
C SER A 269 -8.56 -9.13 13.85
N GLU A 270 -9.09 -8.08 14.48
CA GLU A 270 -10.54 -7.88 14.64
C GLU A 270 -11.20 -7.55 13.28
N MET A 271 -10.51 -6.77 12.44
CA MET A 271 -10.97 -6.50 11.07
C MET A 271 -11.01 -7.77 10.22
N VAL A 272 -9.95 -8.60 10.22
CA VAL A 272 -9.92 -9.86 9.46
C VAL A 272 -11.00 -10.82 9.95
N TYR A 273 -11.28 -10.82 11.25
CA TYR A 273 -12.39 -11.60 11.81
C TYR A 273 -13.75 -11.13 11.27
N LEU A 274 -13.99 -9.82 11.18
CA LEU A 274 -15.22 -9.28 10.59
C LEU A 274 -15.38 -9.65 9.11
N GLU A 275 -14.29 -9.59 8.33
CA GLU A 275 -14.28 -10.05 6.93
C GLU A 275 -14.63 -11.55 6.83
N ASN A 276 -14.12 -12.38 7.75
CA ASN A 276 -14.46 -13.81 7.82
C ASN A 276 -15.94 -14.02 8.17
N GLU A 277 -16.51 -13.22 9.07
CA GLU A 277 -17.95 -13.27 9.37
C GLU A 277 -18.80 -12.85 8.17
N ILE A 278 -18.37 -11.85 7.39
CA ILE A 278 -19.01 -11.48 6.12
C ILE A 278 -18.98 -12.67 5.14
N LYS A 279 -17.81 -13.28 4.92
CA LYS A 279 -17.63 -14.43 4.02
C LYS A 279 -18.60 -15.58 4.34
N LYS A 280 -18.91 -15.82 5.62
CA LYS A 280 -19.85 -16.86 6.06
C LYS A 280 -21.32 -16.57 5.75
N ILE A 281 -21.68 -15.29 5.63
CA ILE A 281 -23.08 -14.87 5.41
C ILE A 281 -23.34 -14.40 3.99
N THR A 282 -22.32 -14.32 3.13
CA THR A 282 -22.44 -13.94 1.71
C THR A 282 -22.12 -15.10 0.77
N TRP A 283 -22.92 -15.26 -0.29
CA TRP A 283 -22.58 -16.11 -1.44
C TRP A 283 -21.39 -15.54 -2.22
N PRO A 284 -20.71 -16.34 -3.07
CA PRO A 284 -19.67 -15.85 -3.97
C PRO A 284 -20.11 -14.68 -4.87
N GLU A 285 -21.38 -14.65 -5.25
CA GLU A 285 -22.01 -13.58 -6.04
C GLU A 285 -22.31 -12.32 -5.18
N GLY A 286 -22.09 -12.41 -3.87
CA GLY A 286 -22.19 -11.30 -2.92
C GLY A 286 -23.58 -11.09 -2.29
N TYR A 287 -24.52 -12.03 -2.50
CA TYR A 287 -25.83 -12.02 -1.87
C TYR A 287 -25.78 -12.49 -0.41
N VAL A 288 -26.53 -11.85 0.47
CA VAL A 288 -26.63 -12.25 1.88
C VAL A 288 -27.56 -13.46 2.02
N SER A 289 -27.09 -14.51 2.67
CA SER A 289 -27.84 -15.75 2.90
C SER A 289 -27.76 -16.34 4.31
N GLY A 290 -26.78 -15.88 5.10
CA GLY A 290 -26.66 -16.23 6.51
C GLY A 290 -27.35 -15.22 7.42
N ASP A 291 -27.34 -15.49 8.73
CA ASP A 291 -27.78 -14.53 9.75
C ASP A 291 -26.69 -13.47 10.00
N PRO A 292 -26.92 -12.20 9.63
CA PRO A 292 -25.91 -11.14 9.80
C PRO A 292 -25.88 -10.58 11.22
N THR A 293 -26.74 -11.04 12.15
CA THR A 293 -26.91 -10.43 13.48
C THR A 293 -25.58 -10.32 14.23
N LYS A 294 -24.77 -11.38 14.19
CA LYS A 294 -23.46 -11.42 14.84
C LYS A 294 -22.51 -10.36 14.23
N PHE A 295 -22.35 -10.35 12.92
CA PHE A 295 -21.56 -9.35 12.21
C PHE A 295 -22.04 -7.92 12.51
N MET A 296 -23.35 -7.65 12.47
CA MET A 296 -23.89 -6.32 12.71
C MET A 296 -23.60 -5.81 14.13
N LYS A 297 -23.60 -6.71 15.12
CA LYS A 297 -23.24 -6.36 16.50
C LYS A 297 -21.73 -6.12 16.65
N GLU A 298 -20.91 -7.07 16.21
CA GLU A 298 -19.45 -7.00 16.37
C GLU A 298 -18.83 -5.86 15.56
N SER A 299 -19.37 -5.57 14.36
CA SER A 299 -18.94 -4.41 13.57
C SER A 299 -19.30 -3.08 14.22
N GLU A 300 -20.41 -2.99 14.95
CA GLU A 300 -20.75 -1.79 15.72
C GLU A 300 -19.79 -1.58 16.90
N GLU A 301 -19.44 -2.67 17.60
CA GLU A 301 -18.43 -2.64 18.67
C GLU A 301 -17.05 -2.22 18.13
N PHE A 302 -16.64 -2.78 16.99
CA PHE A 302 -15.41 -2.38 16.28
C PHE A 302 -15.39 -0.89 15.95
N LEU A 303 -16.46 -0.37 15.34
CA LEU A 303 -16.55 1.05 14.94
C LEU A 303 -16.59 1.99 16.15
N LYS A 304 -17.16 1.56 17.28
CA LYS A 304 -17.13 2.33 18.54
C LYS A 304 -15.73 2.38 19.15
N LYS A 305 -15.01 1.25 19.12
CA LYS A 305 -13.67 1.09 19.68
C LYS A 305 -12.59 1.77 18.83
N TYR A 306 -12.72 1.70 17.49
CA TYR A 306 -11.72 2.17 16.53
C TYR A 306 -12.32 3.18 15.54
N GLN A 307 -12.81 4.31 16.08
CA GLN A 307 -13.45 5.37 15.28
C GLN A 307 -12.52 5.99 14.23
N GLU A 308 -11.22 5.93 14.47
CA GLU A 308 -10.19 6.48 13.59
C GLU A 308 -9.49 5.41 12.75
N SER A 309 -10.02 4.18 12.70
CA SER A 309 -9.40 3.11 11.92
C SER A 309 -9.40 3.43 10.43
N ILE A 310 -8.32 3.03 9.75
CA ILE A 310 -8.28 3.01 8.28
C ILE A 310 -9.30 2.00 7.70
N TYR A 311 -9.75 1.03 8.50
CA TYR A 311 -10.70 0.00 8.07
C TYR A 311 -12.17 0.40 8.24
N SER A 312 -12.48 1.50 8.94
CA SER A 312 -13.87 1.88 9.25
C SER A 312 -14.74 2.02 7.99
N GLY A 313 -14.16 2.50 6.88
CA GLY A 313 -14.86 2.63 5.60
C GLY A 313 -15.31 1.29 5.02
N SER A 314 -14.47 0.25 5.09
CA SER A 314 -14.83 -1.11 4.65
C SER A 314 -15.97 -1.68 5.49
N VAL A 315 -15.83 -1.59 6.82
CA VAL A 315 -16.81 -2.15 7.77
C VAL A 315 -18.19 -1.49 7.61
N LEU A 316 -18.24 -0.17 7.54
CA LEU A 316 -19.48 0.59 7.33
C LEU A 316 -20.13 0.24 5.97
N ARG A 317 -19.32 0.10 4.92
CA ARG A 317 -19.83 -0.29 3.60
C ARG A 317 -20.41 -1.70 3.62
N ALA A 318 -19.76 -2.65 4.28
CA ALA A 318 -20.26 -4.01 4.40
C ALA A 318 -21.60 -4.06 5.16
N ARG A 319 -21.73 -3.29 6.25
CA ARG A 319 -23.00 -3.12 6.98
C ARG A 319 -24.10 -2.55 6.07
N ALA A 320 -23.79 -1.49 5.31
CA ALA A 320 -24.73 -0.86 4.39
C ALA A 320 -25.23 -1.85 3.33
N ARG A 321 -24.33 -2.62 2.72
CA ARG A 321 -24.67 -3.65 1.73
C ARG A 321 -25.60 -4.71 2.31
N ILE A 322 -25.36 -5.19 3.53
CA ILE A 322 -26.23 -6.19 4.17
C ILE A 322 -27.65 -5.66 4.35
N LEU A 323 -27.79 -4.38 4.71
CA LEU A 323 -29.09 -3.74 4.87
C LEU A 323 -29.80 -3.52 3.53
N GLU A 324 -29.04 -3.16 2.50
CA GLU A 324 -29.53 -3.03 1.12
C GLU A 324 -30.10 -4.36 0.59
N GLU A 325 -29.37 -5.47 0.79
CA GLU A 325 -29.83 -6.82 0.43
C GLU A 325 -31.08 -7.24 1.22
N LYS A 326 -31.15 -6.89 2.51
CA LYS A 326 -32.37 -7.08 3.30
C LYS A 326 -33.55 -6.29 2.74
N ALA A 327 -33.33 -5.07 2.26
CA ALA A 327 -34.37 -4.25 1.63
C ALA A 327 -34.89 -4.93 0.35
N MET A 328 -34.00 -5.42 -0.50
CA MET A 328 -34.36 -6.13 -1.75
C MET A 328 -35.19 -7.40 -1.48
N GLY A 329 -34.94 -8.09 -0.36
CA GLY A 329 -35.72 -9.25 0.07
C GLY A 329 -37.13 -8.95 0.60
N LYS A 330 -37.51 -7.68 0.80
CA LYS A 330 -38.85 -7.29 1.28
C LYS A 330 -39.87 -7.24 0.15
N LEU A 331 -41.03 -7.85 0.40
CA LEU A 331 -42.16 -7.91 -0.53
C LEU A 331 -43.05 -6.68 -0.45
N ASP A 332 -43.20 -6.08 0.73
CA ASP A 332 -43.97 -4.86 0.92
C ASP A 332 -43.10 -3.62 0.73
N LYS A 333 -43.71 -2.56 0.19
CA LYS A 333 -43.03 -1.32 -0.18
C LYS A 333 -42.53 -0.54 1.05
N GLU A 334 -43.32 -0.48 2.11
CA GLU A 334 -42.99 0.28 3.33
C GLU A 334 -41.75 -0.29 4.03
N GLY A 335 -41.71 -1.61 4.25
CA GLY A 335 -40.56 -2.29 4.82
C GLY A 335 -39.32 -2.21 3.92
N ARG A 336 -39.49 -2.20 2.59
CA ARG A 336 -38.37 -2.00 1.66
C ARG A 336 -37.77 -0.60 1.80
N GLU A 337 -38.58 0.44 1.77
CA GLU A 337 -38.14 1.83 1.90
C GLU A 337 -37.44 2.09 3.23
N GLU A 338 -37.94 1.52 4.34
CA GLU A 338 -37.31 1.60 5.65
C GLU A 338 -35.87 1.06 5.64
N PHE A 339 -35.66 -0.15 5.14
CA PHE A 339 -34.33 -0.76 5.09
C PHE A 339 -33.37 -0.01 4.14
N PHE A 340 -33.85 0.51 3.01
CA PHE A 340 -33.02 1.36 2.14
C PHE A 340 -32.62 2.66 2.84
N GLN A 341 -33.50 3.26 3.65
CA GLN A 341 -33.15 4.45 4.42
C GLN A 341 -32.06 4.14 5.45
N ILE A 342 -32.12 3.00 6.13
CA ILE A 342 -31.06 2.57 7.07
C ILE A 342 -29.75 2.28 6.32
N ALA A 343 -29.82 1.62 5.16
CA ALA A 343 -28.64 1.36 4.31
C ALA A 343 -27.98 2.66 3.85
N LEU A 344 -28.78 3.66 3.43
CA LEU A 344 -28.30 5.00 3.07
C LEU A 344 -27.57 5.68 4.23
N ASP A 345 -28.08 5.54 5.46
CA ASP A 345 -27.44 6.14 6.62
C ASP A 345 -26.08 5.49 6.92
N GLU A 346 -25.94 4.18 6.73
CA GLU A 346 -24.64 3.48 6.83
C GLU A 346 -23.68 3.90 5.69
N TYR A 347 -24.13 4.00 4.43
CA TYR A 347 -23.29 4.52 3.35
C TYR A 347 -22.85 5.96 3.60
N LYS A 348 -23.73 6.82 4.14
CA LYS A 348 -23.37 8.19 4.52
C LYS A 348 -22.35 8.21 5.66
N LYS A 349 -22.37 7.26 6.60
CA LYS A 349 -21.31 7.13 7.61
C LYS A 349 -19.96 6.84 6.97
N VAL A 350 -19.88 6.08 5.87
CA VAL A 350 -18.64 5.93 5.08
C VAL A 350 -18.13 7.30 4.61
N LEU A 351 -19.02 8.17 4.14
CA LEU A 351 -18.64 9.53 3.74
C LEU A 351 -18.16 10.39 4.92
N LYS A 352 -18.38 9.98 6.18
CA LYS A 352 -17.95 10.69 7.40
C LYS A 352 -16.69 10.11 8.05
N THR A 353 -16.13 9.00 7.56
CA THR A 353 -14.93 8.37 8.15
C THR A 353 -13.72 9.30 8.15
N LYS A 354 -12.76 9.11 9.06
CA LYS A 354 -11.52 9.92 9.07
C LYS A 354 -10.73 9.83 7.75
N PHE A 355 -10.76 8.66 7.11
CA PHE A 355 -10.09 8.39 5.84
C PHE A 355 -11.11 8.11 4.73
N LYS A 356 -11.04 8.89 3.66
CA LYS A 356 -11.83 8.74 2.44
C LYS A 356 -11.04 7.88 1.43
N GLY A 357 -10.76 6.64 1.83
CA GLY A 357 -9.94 5.73 1.03
C GLY A 357 -10.47 5.58 -0.39
N CYS A 358 -9.54 5.38 -1.33
CA CYS A 358 -9.83 5.52 -2.76
C CYS A 358 -10.78 4.47 -3.37
N ILE A 359 -11.15 3.45 -2.59
CA ILE A 359 -12.05 2.37 -2.97
C ILE A 359 -13.43 2.60 -2.36
N TYR A 360 -13.56 2.55 -1.03
CA TYR A 360 -14.87 2.50 -0.37
C TYR A 360 -15.63 3.83 -0.40
N TYR A 361 -14.93 4.96 -0.43
CA TYR A 361 -15.57 6.27 -0.49
C TYR A 361 -16.31 6.50 -1.82
N PRO A 362 -15.66 6.41 -3.01
CA PRO A 362 -16.37 6.57 -4.27
C PRO A 362 -17.41 5.48 -4.53
N MET A 363 -17.16 4.24 -4.10
CA MET A 363 -18.18 3.18 -4.17
C MET A 363 -19.45 3.56 -3.40
N SER A 364 -19.30 4.17 -2.22
CA SER A 364 -20.47 4.58 -1.40
C SER A 364 -21.23 5.74 -2.04
N LEU A 365 -20.56 6.68 -2.71
CA LEU A 365 -21.23 7.71 -3.52
C LEU A 365 -22.09 7.08 -4.63
N GLY A 366 -21.54 6.08 -5.33
CA GLY A 366 -22.25 5.34 -6.38
C GLY A 366 -23.48 4.59 -5.87
N GLN A 367 -23.37 3.89 -4.73
CA GLN A 367 -24.52 3.18 -4.15
C GLN A 367 -25.61 4.13 -3.64
N ILE A 368 -25.22 5.26 -3.01
CA ILE A 368 -26.20 6.26 -2.58
C ILE A 368 -26.97 6.82 -3.78
N ARG A 369 -26.28 7.10 -4.90
CA ARG A 369 -26.92 7.54 -6.15
C ARG A 369 -27.95 6.51 -6.63
N GLU A 370 -27.59 5.23 -6.66
CA GLU A 370 -28.46 4.15 -7.15
C GLU A 370 -29.70 3.97 -6.28
N ILE A 371 -29.54 3.95 -4.94
CA ILE A 371 -30.68 3.85 -4.02
C ILE A 371 -31.64 5.04 -4.20
N TYR A 372 -31.12 6.27 -4.32
CA TYR A 372 -31.99 7.42 -4.59
C TYR A 372 -32.69 7.34 -5.94
N GLN A 373 -32.01 6.86 -6.98
CA GLN A 373 -32.58 6.78 -8.33
C GLN A 373 -33.67 5.73 -8.44
N ILE A 374 -33.35 4.50 -8.04
CA ILE A 374 -34.13 3.31 -8.37
C ILE A 374 -35.16 3.06 -7.27
N GLU A 375 -34.73 3.12 -6.01
CA GLU A 375 -35.51 2.59 -4.90
C GLU A 375 -36.37 3.66 -4.23
N LEU A 376 -35.84 4.88 -4.09
CA LEU A 376 -36.55 5.99 -3.45
C LEU A 376 -37.16 7.00 -4.44
N SER A 377 -36.91 6.82 -5.75
CA SER A 377 -37.44 7.71 -6.80
C SER A 377 -37.17 9.21 -6.54
N ASP A 378 -35.99 9.55 -6.01
CA ASP A 378 -35.52 10.92 -5.75
C ASP A 378 -34.41 11.28 -6.77
N PRO A 379 -34.78 11.63 -8.02
CA PRO A 379 -33.81 11.88 -9.08
C PRO A 379 -32.91 13.08 -8.78
N LYS A 380 -33.41 14.06 -8.02
CA LYS A 380 -32.64 15.25 -7.64
C LYS A 380 -31.48 14.89 -6.72
N LYS A 381 -31.72 14.06 -5.69
CA LYS A 381 -30.61 13.59 -4.84
C LYS A 381 -29.69 12.65 -5.59
N SER A 382 -30.23 11.78 -6.43
CA SER A 382 -29.40 10.91 -7.28
C SER A 382 -28.42 11.70 -8.14
N GLU A 383 -28.88 12.77 -8.81
CA GLU A 383 -28.04 13.66 -9.62
C GLU A 383 -26.92 14.31 -8.80
N ILE A 384 -27.23 14.81 -7.58
CA ILE A 384 -26.21 15.39 -6.69
C ILE A 384 -25.10 14.37 -6.37
N PHE A 385 -25.45 13.11 -6.09
CA PHE A 385 -24.45 12.07 -5.80
C PHE A 385 -23.70 11.59 -7.04
N GLN A 386 -24.32 11.62 -8.21
CA GLN A 386 -23.63 11.39 -9.49
C GLN A 386 -22.56 12.47 -9.72
N GLU A 387 -22.92 13.74 -9.59
CA GLU A 387 -21.97 14.85 -9.73
C GLU A 387 -20.86 14.79 -8.68
N ALA A 388 -21.17 14.38 -7.44
CA ALA A 388 -20.17 14.18 -6.40
C ALA A 388 -19.18 13.05 -6.74
N TYR A 389 -19.68 11.94 -7.33
CA TYR A 389 -18.83 10.85 -7.81
C TYR A 389 -17.88 11.32 -8.93
N GLU A 390 -18.39 12.13 -9.87
CA GLU A 390 -17.58 12.73 -10.94
C GLU A 390 -16.56 13.74 -10.40
N GLU A 391 -16.96 14.60 -9.45
CA GLU A 391 -16.06 15.55 -8.79
C GLU A 391 -14.96 14.83 -8.00
N TYR A 392 -15.25 13.68 -7.40
CA TYR A 392 -14.25 12.85 -6.72
C TYR A 392 -13.16 12.41 -7.71
N HIS A 393 -13.54 11.84 -8.86
CA HIS A 393 -12.59 11.39 -9.88
C HIS A 393 -11.84 12.54 -10.52
N LYS A 394 -12.49 13.70 -10.70
CA LYS A 394 -11.83 14.92 -11.15
C LYS A 394 -10.75 15.38 -10.16
N ARG A 395 -11.04 15.41 -8.86
CA ARG A 395 -10.06 15.77 -7.82
C ARG A 395 -8.93 14.75 -7.73
N LEU A 396 -9.23 13.46 -7.87
CA LEU A 396 -8.24 12.39 -7.94
C LEU A 396 -7.26 12.62 -9.09
N ASN A 397 -7.79 12.84 -10.30
CA ASN A 397 -7.01 13.07 -11.51
C ASN A 397 -6.23 14.39 -11.49
N ASN A 398 -6.64 15.34 -10.65
CA ASN A 398 -5.96 16.62 -10.45
C ASN A 398 -4.98 16.61 -9.27
N GLY A 399 -4.69 15.46 -8.64
CA GLY A 399 -3.66 15.38 -7.60
C GLY A 399 -4.05 16.01 -6.27
N ASN A 400 -5.34 16.11 -5.95
CA ASN A 400 -5.79 16.84 -4.77
C ASN A 400 -5.34 16.15 -3.45
N PRO A 401 -4.45 16.77 -2.66
CA PRO A 401 -3.90 16.15 -1.43
C PRO A 401 -4.92 15.95 -0.32
N ASN A 402 -6.03 16.67 -0.40
CA ASN A 402 -7.06 16.66 0.63
C ASN A 402 -8.14 15.62 0.35
N LEU A 403 -8.05 14.88 -0.77
CA LEU A 403 -9.07 13.91 -1.15
C LEU A 403 -9.24 12.81 -0.10
N THR A 404 -8.15 12.24 0.42
CA THR A 404 -8.18 11.23 1.50
C THR A 404 -8.77 11.78 2.81
N THR A 405 -8.73 13.08 3.04
CA THR A 405 -9.18 13.68 4.31
C THR A 405 -10.63 14.17 4.22
N PHE A 406 -10.98 14.89 3.15
CA PHE A 406 -12.28 15.53 3.00
C PHE A 406 -13.15 14.92 1.91
N GLY A 407 -12.57 14.17 0.97
CA GLY A 407 -13.27 13.63 -0.19
C GLY A 407 -13.87 14.75 -1.04
N VAL A 408 -15.18 14.66 -1.24
CA VAL A 408 -16.04 15.70 -1.85
C VAL A 408 -17.15 16.14 -0.90
N ASN A 409 -16.93 16.03 0.42
CA ASN A 409 -17.95 16.38 1.40
C ASN A 409 -18.34 17.86 1.33
N ASP A 410 -17.38 18.75 1.07
CA ASP A 410 -17.60 20.17 0.81
C ASP A 410 -18.53 20.41 -0.38
N PHE A 411 -18.37 19.62 -1.45
CA PHE A 411 -19.25 19.68 -2.63
C PHE A 411 -20.67 19.23 -2.28
N LEU A 412 -20.81 18.13 -1.55
CA LEU A 412 -22.11 17.60 -1.10
C LEU A 412 -22.83 18.61 -0.20
N GLU A 413 -22.14 19.22 0.76
CA GLU A 413 -22.69 20.24 1.66
C GLU A 413 -23.14 21.48 0.90
N ALA A 414 -22.37 21.95 -0.08
CA ALA A 414 -22.74 23.07 -0.94
C ALA A 414 -24.01 22.81 -1.78
N ARG A 415 -24.34 21.53 -2.03
CA ARG A 415 -25.57 21.09 -2.72
C ARG A 415 -26.71 20.75 -1.75
N GLY A 416 -26.55 21.04 -0.46
CA GLY A 416 -27.59 20.87 0.56
C GLY A 416 -27.70 19.45 1.12
N ILE A 417 -26.72 18.58 0.87
CA ILE A 417 -26.66 17.26 1.51
C ILE A 417 -26.07 17.43 2.91
N ASN A 418 -26.90 17.22 3.93
CA ASN A 418 -26.43 17.26 5.31
C ASN A 418 -25.70 15.95 5.67
N LEU A 419 -24.38 16.06 5.85
CA LEU A 419 -23.52 14.99 6.35
C LEU A 419 -23.21 15.15 7.85
N LYS A 420 -23.85 16.07 8.58
CA LYS A 420 -23.71 16.17 10.05
C LYS A 420 -24.57 15.13 10.73
#